data_AF-A0A2A6NCN6-F1
#
_entry.id   AF-A0A2A6NCN6-F1
#
_cell.length_a   1.000
_cell.length_b   1.000
_cell.length_c   1.000
_cell.angle_alpha   90.00
_cell.angle_beta   90.00
_cell.angle_gamma   90.00
#
_symmetry.space_group_name_H-M   'P 1'
#
loop_
_entity.id
_entity.type
_entity.pdbx_description
1 polymer ?
#
loop_
_entity_poly.entity_id
_entity_poly.type
_entity_poly.pdbx_seq_one_letter_code
_entity_poly.pdbx_strand_id
1 'polypeptide(L)'
;MAVAPPQVRPPRADANLSPARRDRLIRRPSRLAQSNTDLDAVAAAERALAAAHLTLDLDVINRLIHPDYVIVQPGGAIETKADVLASYRSGTRHWDSARVDELDIRLYQETAVVVGRWLASGRNGPASFDYQA
;
A
#
# COMPACT_ATOMS: atom_id res chain seq x y z
N MET A 1 43.14 -67.16 -45.30
CA MET A 1 43.06 -67.12 -43.82
C MET A 1 42.84 -65.66 -43.44
N ALA A 2 41.58 -65.25 -43.29
CA ALA A 2 41.18 -63.84 -43.19
C ALA A 2 41.11 -63.41 -41.73
N VAL A 3 41.87 -62.35 -41.39
CA VAL A 3 41.91 -61.72 -40.06
C VAL A 3 40.73 -60.74 -39.96
N ALA A 4 39.87 -60.93 -38.96
CA ALA A 4 38.73 -60.06 -38.68
C ALA A 4 39.19 -58.69 -38.11
N PRO A 5 38.54 -57.56 -38.48
CA PRO A 5 38.90 -56.25 -37.97
C PRO A 5 38.45 -56.01 -36.51
N PRO A 6 39.13 -55.11 -35.77
CA PRO A 6 38.83 -54.82 -34.37
C PRO A 6 37.49 -54.08 -34.22
N GLN A 7 36.69 -54.49 -33.23
CA GLN A 7 35.43 -53.85 -32.85
C GLN A 7 35.72 -52.56 -32.05
N VAL A 8 35.27 -51.41 -32.56
CA VAL A 8 35.35 -50.10 -31.87
C VAL A 8 34.13 -49.96 -30.94
N ARG A 9 34.37 -49.80 -29.63
CA ARG A 9 33.32 -49.45 -28.65
C ARG A 9 32.85 -48.00 -28.88
N PRO A 10 31.54 -47.70 -28.82
CA PRO A 10 31.06 -46.33 -28.87
C PRO A 10 31.41 -45.57 -27.57
N PRO A 11 31.59 -44.23 -27.64
CA PRO A 11 31.84 -43.41 -26.47
C PRO A 11 30.61 -43.39 -25.54
N ARG A 12 30.87 -43.38 -24.23
CA ARG A 12 29.87 -43.20 -23.17
C ARG A 12 29.15 -41.87 -23.39
N ALA A 13 27.82 -41.89 -23.32
CA ALA A 13 27.03 -40.68 -23.21
C ALA A 13 27.40 -39.99 -21.89
N ASP A 14 28.04 -38.82 -21.98
CA ASP A 14 28.19 -37.92 -20.84
C ASP A 14 26.81 -37.35 -20.50
N ALA A 15 26.08 -38.11 -19.68
CA ALA A 15 24.94 -37.63 -18.92
C ALA A 15 25.45 -36.65 -17.87
N ASN A 16 25.60 -35.38 -18.23
CA ASN A 16 25.90 -34.36 -17.22
C ASN A 16 25.40 -32.97 -17.59
N LEU A 17 24.09 -32.75 -17.51
CA LEU A 17 23.53 -31.45 -17.13
C LEU A 17 22.26 -31.68 -16.30
N SER A 18 22.31 -31.28 -15.03
CA SER A 18 21.20 -31.35 -14.07
C SER A 18 20.00 -30.50 -14.54
N PRO A 19 18.74 -30.95 -14.38
CA PRO A 19 17.56 -30.16 -14.78
C PRO A 19 17.29 -28.93 -13.89
N ALA A 20 18.05 -28.73 -12.82
CA ALA A 20 17.75 -27.75 -11.77
C ALA A 20 18.28 -26.32 -12.02
N ARG A 21 18.43 -25.89 -13.28
CA ARG A 21 18.85 -24.51 -13.64
C ARG A 21 18.03 -23.90 -14.76
N ARG A 22 16.73 -24.22 -14.83
CA ARG A 22 15.77 -23.51 -15.68
C ARG A 22 14.72 -22.88 -14.78
N ASP A 23 14.71 -21.55 -14.79
CA ASP A 23 13.63 -20.69 -14.32
C ASP A 23 13.37 -20.61 -12.81
N ARG A 24 14.30 -19.96 -12.11
CA ARG A 24 13.93 -19.03 -11.04
C ARG A 24 13.87 -17.61 -11.60
N LEU A 25 13.05 -17.42 -12.63
CA LEU A 25 12.64 -16.10 -13.11
C LEU A 25 11.75 -15.50 -12.03
N ILE A 26 12.34 -14.70 -11.13
CA ILE A 26 11.58 -13.73 -10.35
C ILE A 26 10.98 -12.78 -11.38
N ARG A 27 9.74 -13.03 -11.80
CA ARG A 27 9.03 -12.24 -12.80
C ARG A 27 8.74 -10.88 -12.19
N ARG A 28 9.70 -9.94 -12.31
CA ARG A 28 9.51 -8.55 -11.88
C ARG A 28 8.29 -7.99 -12.62
N PRO A 29 7.32 -7.38 -11.92
CA PRO A 29 6.18 -6.76 -12.58
C PRO A 29 6.66 -5.69 -13.55
N SER A 30 5.93 -5.52 -14.66
CA SER A 30 6.18 -4.41 -15.57
C SER A 30 5.96 -3.09 -14.83
N ARG A 31 6.62 -2.01 -15.28
CA ARG A 31 6.46 -0.68 -14.67
C ARG A 31 4.98 -0.27 -14.59
N LEU A 32 4.20 -0.53 -15.63
CA LEU A 32 2.75 -0.28 -15.65
C LEU A 32 1.97 -1.11 -14.60
N ALA A 33 2.30 -2.40 -14.47
CA ALA A 33 1.66 -3.26 -13.47
C ALA A 33 2.02 -2.85 -12.04
N GLN A 34 3.26 -2.40 -11.81
CA GLN A 34 3.68 -1.83 -10.54
C GLN A 34 2.93 -0.54 -10.24
N SER A 35 2.84 0.40 -11.19
CA SER A 35 2.09 1.64 -11.01
C SER A 35 0.62 1.41 -10.67
N ASN A 36 -0.05 0.46 -11.33
CA ASN A 36 -1.43 0.11 -10.97
C ASN A 36 -1.52 -0.45 -9.54
N THR A 37 -0.55 -1.29 -9.15
CA THR A 37 -0.46 -1.84 -7.79
C THR A 37 -0.25 -0.73 -6.76
N ASP A 38 0.58 0.25 -7.07
CA ASP A 38 0.86 1.39 -6.19
C ASP A 38 -0.37 2.30 -6.06
N LEU A 39 -1.10 2.57 -7.16
CA LEU A 39 -2.37 3.29 -7.15
C LEU A 39 -3.41 2.60 -6.26
N ASP A 40 -3.56 1.28 -6.41
CA ASP A 40 -4.50 0.49 -5.62
C ASP A 40 -4.11 0.48 -4.13
N ALA A 41 -2.82 0.40 -3.83
CA ALA A 41 -2.30 0.44 -2.46
C ALA A 41 -2.55 1.78 -1.78
N VAL A 42 -2.35 2.90 -2.50
CA VAL A 42 -2.67 4.25 -1.99
C VAL A 42 -4.16 4.39 -1.73
N ALA A 43 -5.00 3.99 -2.69
CA ALA A 43 -6.45 4.03 -2.52
C ALA A 43 -6.93 3.16 -1.34
N ALA A 44 -6.29 2.01 -1.13
CA ALA A 44 -6.56 1.14 0.02
C ALA A 44 -6.13 1.79 1.34
N ALA A 45 -4.98 2.47 1.37
CA ALA A 45 -4.51 3.19 2.56
C ALA A 45 -5.46 4.33 2.96
N GLU A 46 -5.95 5.12 2.00
CA GLU A 46 -6.94 6.18 2.24
C GLU A 46 -8.24 5.62 2.85
N ARG A 47 -8.76 4.53 2.26
CA ARG A 47 -9.96 3.86 2.77
C ARG A 47 -9.74 3.25 4.16
N ALA A 48 -8.57 2.68 4.41
CA ALA A 48 -8.21 2.13 5.71
C ALA A 48 -8.10 3.24 6.77
N LEU A 49 -7.55 4.40 6.41
CA LEU A 49 -7.49 5.55 7.29
C LEU A 49 -8.90 6.07 7.62
N ALA A 50 -9.80 6.15 6.65
CA ALA A 50 -11.22 6.48 6.88
C ALA A 50 -11.91 5.49 7.81
N ALA A 51 -11.76 4.20 7.57
CA ALA A 51 -12.30 3.17 8.46
C ALA A 51 -11.75 3.29 9.89
N ALA A 52 -10.46 3.58 10.04
CA ALA A 52 -9.83 3.75 11.35
C ALA A 52 -10.35 4.98 12.10
N HIS A 53 -10.70 6.07 11.42
CA HIS A 53 -11.36 7.21 12.06
C HIS A 53 -12.78 6.86 12.55
N LEU A 54 -13.53 6.08 11.77
CA LEU A 54 -14.87 5.63 12.17
C LEU A 54 -14.83 4.82 13.47
N THR A 55 -13.86 3.93 13.61
CA THR A 55 -13.74 3.05 14.79
C THR A 55 -12.80 3.59 15.87
N LEU A 56 -12.20 4.77 15.65
CA LEU A 56 -11.11 5.31 16.49
C LEU A 56 -9.95 4.32 16.72
N ASP A 57 -9.57 3.56 15.69
CA ASP A 57 -8.41 2.67 15.74
C ASP A 57 -7.11 3.50 15.64
N LEU A 58 -6.66 3.99 16.80
CA LEU A 58 -5.49 4.85 16.90
C LEU A 58 -4.19 4.14 16.51
N ASP A 59 -4.14 2.80 16.60
CA ASP A 59 -2.96 2.03 16.20
C ASP A 59 -2.84 2.01 14.67
N VAL A 60 -3.96 1.82 13.97
CA VAL A 60 -4.00 1.93 12.50
C VAL A 60 -3.68 3.35 12.05
N ILE A 61 -4.29 4.38 12.67
CA ILE A 61 -4.01 5.78 12.33
C ILE A 61 -2.53 6.07 12.54
N ASN A 62 -1.97 5.72 13.70
CA ASN A 62 -0.55 5.91 14.01
C ASN A 62 0.38 5.16 13.06
N ARG A 63 0.00 3.99 12.55
CA ARG A 63 0.82 3.25 11.57
C ARG A 63 0.77 3.85 10.17
N LEU A 64 -0.38 4.36 9.74
CA LEU A 64 -0.57 4.85 8.37
C LEU A 64 -0.02 6.25 8.15
N ILE A 65 -0.03 7.12 9.17
CA ILE A 65 0.50 8.49 9.03
C ILE A 65 1.97 8.56 9.44
N HIS A 66 2.81 9.17 8.60
CA HIS A 66 4.25 9.30 8.82
C HIS A 66 4.55 10.14 10.10
N PRO A 67 5.65 9.90 10.85
CA PRO A 67 6.02 10.72 12.00
C PRO A 67 6.04 12.23 11.73
N ASP A 68 6.51 12.64 10.54
CA ASP A 68 6.58 14.05 10.11
C ASP A 68 5.29 14.55 9.42
N TYR A 69 4.18 13.84 9.60
CA TYR A 69 2.89 14.23 9.04
C TYR A 69 2.44 15.61 9.55
N VAL A 70 1.92 16.39 8.62
CA VAL A 70 1.22 17.65 8.88
C VAL A 70 -0.11 17.69 8.15
N ILE A 71 -1.12 18.28 8.77
CA ILE A 71 -2.40 18.61 8.14
C ILE A 71 -2.68 20.10 8.30
N VAL A 72 -3.22 20.69 7.24
CA VAL A 72 -3.75 22.06 7.27
C VAL A 72 -5.25 21.97 7.51
N GLN A 73 -5.70 22.43 8.66
CA GLN A 73 -7.11 22.46 9.05
C GLN A 73 -7.87 23.58 8.32
N PRO A 74 -9.21 23.52 8.28
CA PRO A 74 -10.03 24.66 7.90
C PRO A 74 -9.63 25.91 8.71
N GLY A 75 -9.28 27.00 8.02
CA GLY A 75 -8.75 28.21 8.66
C GLY A 75 -7.22 28.32 8.69
N GLY A 76 -6.49 27.31 8.19
CA GLY A 76 -5.05 27.39 7.96
C GLY A 76 -4.17 26.99 9.16
N ALA A 77 -4.77 26.51 10.26
CA ALA A 77 -4.00 25.96 11.36
C ALA A 77 -3.27 24.68 10.90
N ILE A 78 -2.02 24.51 11.34
CA ILE A 78 -1.21 23.33 11.04
C ILE A 78 -1.21 22.44 12.28
N GLU A 79 -1.53 21.16 12.10
CA GLU A 79 -1.47 20.15 13.15
C GLU A 79 -0.48 19.05 12.76
N THR A 80 0.29 18.59 13.75
CA THR A 80 1.21 17.45 13.59
C THR A 80 0.50 16.12 13.84
N LYS A 81 1.17 15.00 13.53
CA LYS A 81 0.74 13.66 13.96
C LYS A 81 0.41 13.58 15.45
N ALA A 82 1.24 14.20 16.30
CA ALA A 82 1.06 14.15 17.75
C ALA A 82 -0.24 14.85 18.17
N ASP A 83 -0.54 16.00 17.55
CA ASP A 83 -1.75 16.77 17.80
C ASP A 83 -3.01 15.99 17.38
N VAL A 84 -3.00 15.40 16.18
CA VAL A 84 -4.09 14.56 15.68
C VAL A 84 -4.38 13.41 16.64
N LEU A 85 -3.36 12.64 17.02
CA LEU A 85 -3.53 11.49 17.93
C LEU A 85 -3.98 11.94 19.33
N ALA A 86 -3.47 13.05 19.84
CA ALA A 86 -3.89 13.60 21.13
C ALA A 86 -5.38 14.03 21.10
N SER A 87 -5.84 14.61 20.00
CA SER A 87 -7.23 15.06 19.83
C SER A 87 -8.25 13.92 19.95
N TYR A 88 -7.86 12.69 19.60
CA TYR A 88 -8.72 11.52 19.68
C TYR A 88 -8.68 10.83 21.05
N ARG A 89 -7.55 10.90 21.75
CA ARG A 89 -7.41 10.35 23.11
C ARG A 89 -8.23 11.08 24.16
N SER A 90 -8.68 12.31 23.89
CA SER A 90 -9.59 13.04 24.79
C SER A 90 -10.92 12.33 25.01
N GLY A 91 -11.30 11.40 24.12
CA GLY A 91 -12.58 10.70 24.16
C GLY A 91 -13.78 11.57 23.80
N THR A 92 -13.57 12.83 23.42
CA THR A 92 -14.67 13.75 23.08
C THR A 92 -15.22 13.51 21.69
N ARG A 93 -14.44 12.85 20.82
CA ARG A 93 -14.78 12.67 19.41
C ARG A 93 -15.44 11.32 19.16
N HIS A 94 -16.55 11.35 18.44
CA HIS A 94 -17.30 10.19 17.98
C HIS A 94 -17.65 10.40 16.51
N TRP A 95 -17.56 9.34 15.69
CA TRP A 95 -17.89 9.37 14.28
C TRP A 95 -19.07 8.45 14.06
N ASP A 96 -20.11 8.99 13.43
CA ASP A 96 -21.24 8.22 12.94
C ASP A 96 -20.97 7.75 11.50
N SER A 97 -20.14 8.51 10.75
CA SER A 97 -19.62 8.12 9.45
C SER A 97 -18.21 8.67 9.22
N ALA A 98 -17.40 7.92 8.47
CA ALA A 98 -16.13 8.38 7.91
C ALA A 98 -15.82 7.59 6.64
N ARG A 99 -15.63 8.28 5.51
CA ARG A 99 -15.36 7.65 4.21
C ARG A 99 -14.66 8.62 3.27
N VAL A 100 -14.00 8.05 2.26
CA VAL A 100 -13.46 8.78 1.11
C VAL A 100 -14.16 8.38 -0.16
N ASP A 101 -14.41 9.33 -1.05
CA ASP A 101 -14.83 9.09 -2.42
C ASP A 101 -14.11 10.06 -3.39
N GLU A 102 -14.38 9.90 -4.69
CA GLU A 102 -13.84 10.80 -5.74
C GLU A 102 -12.30 10.89 -5.77
N LEU A 103 -11.59 9.81 -5.42
CA LEU A 103 -10.12 9.76 -5.41
C LEU A 103 -9.52 9.85 -6.85
N ASP A 104 -8.87 10.97 -7.17
CA ASP A 104 -7.91 11.14 -8.26
C ASP A 104 -6.48 10.98 -7.71
N ILE A 105 -5.78 9.95 -8.13
CA ILE A 105 -4.44 9.60 -7.62
C ILE A 105 -3.42 9.71 -8.76
N ARG A 106 -2.38 10.51 -8.52
CA ARG A 106 -1.27 10.71 -9.46
C ARG A 106 0.04 10.27 -8.84
N LEU A 107 0.78 9.41 -9.55
CA LEU A 107 2.09 8.94 -9.13
C LEU A 107 3.21 9.80 -9.71
N TYR A 108 4.13 10.20 -8.84
CA TYR A 108 5.37 10.89 -9.14
C TYR A 108 6.53 10.13 -8.49
N GLN A 109 7.17 9.25 -9.27
CA GLN A 109 8.19 8.34 -8.76
C GLN A 109 7.66 7.50 -7.57
N GLU A 110 8.15 7.75 -6.36
CA GLU A 110 7.77 7.04 -5.13
C GLU A 110 6.67 7.79 -4.33
N THR A 111 6.20 8.94 -4.82
CA THR A 111 5.18 9.76 -4.16
C THR A 111 3.86 9.69 -4.90
N ALA A 112 2.78 9.46 -4.18
CA ALA A 112 1.43 9.62 -4.70
C ALA A 112 0.83 10.94 -4.19
N VAL A 113 0.23 11.72 -5.08
CA VAL A 113 -0.62 12.85 -4.72
C VAL A 113 -2.06 12.41 -4.91
N VAL A 114 -2.84 12.47 -3.84
CA VAL A 114 -4.26 12.13 -3.82
C VAL A 114 -5.06 13.41 -3.71
N VAL A 115 -6.00 13.60 -4.62
CA VAL A 115 -7.08 14.57 -4.49
C VAL A 115 -8.36 13.78 -4.40
N GLY A 116 -9.16 14.01 -3.38
CA GLY A 116 -10.42 13.32 -3.20
C GLY A 116 -11.28 14.02 -2.17
N ARG A 117 -12.47 13.49 -1.93
CA ARG A 117 -13.40 14.06 -0.97
C ARG A 117 -13.47 13.18 0.28
N TRP A 118 -13.20 13.79 1.42
CA TRP A 118 -13.38 13.18 2.74
C TRP A 118 -14.74 13.57 3.30
N LEU A 119 -15.57 12.59 3.66
CA LEU A 119 -16.86 12.84 4.29
C LEU A 119 -16.90 12.18 5.66
N ALA A 120 -17.30 12.96 6.67
CA ALA A 120 -17.47 12.44 8.01
C ALA A 120 -18.59 13.18 8.74
N SER A 121 -19.35 12.44 9.53
CA SER A 121 -20.33 13.00 10.45
C SER A 121 -20.12 12.42 11.84
N GLY A 122 -20.54 13.15 12.86
CA GLY A 122 -20.33 12.70 14.23
C GLY A 122 -20.53 13.80 15.25
N ARG A 123 -19.85 13.65 16.38
CA ARG A 123 -19.90 14.59 17.50
C ARG A 123 -18.50 14.87 18.05
N ASN A 124 -18.30 16.08 18.53
CA ASN A 124 -17.17 16.47 19.35
C ASN A 124 -17.68 17.13 20.63
N GLY A 125 -17.66 16.39 21.73
CA GLY A 125 -18.37 16.77 22.95
C GLY A 125 -19.87 16.96 22.67
N PRO A 126 -20.48 18.11 23.03
CA PRO A 126 -21.90 18.36 22.80
C PRO A 126 -22.24 18.75 21.35
N ALA A 127 -21.24 19.11 20.52
CA ALA A 127 -21.48 19.62 19.18
C ALA A 127 -21.48 18.49 18.15
N SER A 128 -22.55 18.39 17.36
CA SER A 128 -22.58 17.53 16.18
C SER A 128 -21.88 18.21 14.99
N PHE A 129 -21.34 17.41 14.09
CA PHE A 129 -20.77 17.88 12.83
C PHE A 129 -21.22 16.98 11.66
N ASP A 130 -21.33 17.61 10.49
CA ASP A 130 -21.41 16.97 9.19
C ASP A 130 -20.40 17.71 8.31
N TYR A 131 -19.33 17.01 7.93
CA TYR A 131 -18.10 17.58 7.41
C TYR A 131 -17.74 16.97 6.06
N GLN A 132 -17.32 17.85 5.15
CA GLN A 132 -16.79 17.48 3.85
C GLN A 132 -15.59 18.38 3.52
N ALA A 133 -14.51 17.79 3.01
CA ALA A 133 -13.35 18.49 2.48
C ALA A 133 -12.78 17.80 1.25
#